data_AF-Q475E5-F1
#
_entry.id   AF-Q475E5-F1
#
_cell.length_a   1.000
_cell.length_b   1.000
_cell.length_c   1.000
_cell.angle_alpha   90.00
_cell.angle_beta   90.00
_cell.angle_gamma   90.00
#
_symmetry.space_group_name_H-M   'P 1'
#
loop_
_entity.id
_entity.type
_entity.pdbx_description
1 polymer ?
#
loop_
_entity_poly.entity_id
_entity_poly.type
_entity_poly.pdbx_seq_one_letter_code
_entity_poly.pdbx_strand_id
1 'polypeptide(L)'
;MTVRIGISGWRYEGWRGVFYPKGLAQRRELEYASRQVESIEINGSHYSLQSIKSWRAWHDAVPDDFVFAVKGPRYLTHLLRFRDEKAVPALANFFASGVLALRHKLGPFLWQFPPNYRFDAERFDRFLSLLPSDTGAARALARQHDGRVKSPWFAAHGDRPLRHAVEVRHESFCTDAFPAMLRRHRAALVVSHAIADWPYAEDVTSDFIYIRLHGAQALYSGAYADKALDRWAQRVRAWAAGGEPADARRLGKAAAPRVRRDVYCYFDNDQKVHAPFDAQRLRERLGAA
;
A
#
# COMPACT_ATOMS: atom_id res chain seq x y z
N MET A 1 13.59 6.94 -9.94
CA MET A 1 13.09 7.51 -8.68
C MET A 1 11.77 8.17 -9.00
N THR A 2 10.69 7.67 -8.42
CA THR A 2 9.33 8.11 -8.70
C THR A 2 8.63 8.46 -7.40
N VAL A 3 8.04 9.63 -7.33
CA VAL A 3 7.12 9.99 -6.25
C VAL A 3 5.71 9.80 -6.81
N ARG A 4 4.87 9.05 -6.11
CA ARG A 4 3.48 8.80 -6.50
C ARG A 4 2.56 9.13 -5.34
N ILE A 5 1.79 10.20 -5.51
CA ILE A 5 0.80 10.62 -4.54
C ILE A 5 -0.58 10.16 -5.02
N GLY A 6 -1.33 9.56 -4.10
CA GLY A 6 -2.54 8.83 -4.40
C GLY A 6 -3.56 8.80 -3.27
N ILE A 7 -4.61 8.03 -3.53
CA ILE A 7 -5.74 7.81 -2.62
C ILE A 7 -5.94 6.32 -2.37
N SER A 8 -6.63 5.99 -1.28
CA SER A 8 -6.90 4.62 -0.86
C SER A 8 -8.29 4.16 -1.28
N GLY A 9 -8.39 3.57 -2.48
CA GLY A 9 -9.69 3.26 -3.08
C GLY A 9 -10.34 4.46 -3.79
N TRP A 10 -11.45 4.18 -4.47
CA TRP A 10 -12.13 5.17 -5.31
C TRP A 10 -13.67 5.06 -5.29
N ARG A 11 -14.24 4.06 -4.62
CA ARG A 11 -15.69 3.84 -4.63
C ARG A 11 -16.32 4.32 -3.33
N TYR A 12 -16.55 5.62 -3.25
CA TYR A 12 -17.15 6.27 -2.09
C TYR A 12 -18.34 7.13 -2.51
N GLU A 13 -19.52 6.87 -1.94
CA GLU A 13 -20.75 7.57 -2.28
C GLU A 13 -20.65 9.08 -2.03
N GLY A 14 -20.08 9.47 -0.89
CA GLY A 14 -19.91 10.88 -0.50
C GLY A 14 -18.97 11.69 -1.41
N TRP A 15 -18.29 11.04 -2.36
CA TRP A 15 -17.44 11.75 -3.32
C TRP A 15 -18.21 12.22 -4.55
N ARG A 16 -19.42 11.69 -4.78
CA ARG A 16 -20.24 12.00 -5.95
C ARG A 16 -20.83 13.40 -5.84
N GLY A 17 -20.64 14.20 -6.88
CA GLY A 17 -21.05 15.60 -6.88
C GLY A 17 -20.10 16.54 -6.13
N VAL A 18 -19.00 16.02 -5.56
CA VAL A 18 -17.96 16.83 -4.91
C VAL A 18 -16.61 16.63 -5.60
N PHE A 19 -16.08 15.40 -5.57
CA PHE A 19 -14.87 15.04 -6.31
C PHE A 19 -15.22 14.48 -7.69
N TYR A 20 -16.24 13.61 -7.77
CA TYR A 20 -16.75 13.12 -9.04
C TYR A 20 -17.76 14.09 -9.65
N PRO A 21 -17.69 14.36 -10.96
CA PRO A 21 -18.68 15.19 -11.65
C PRO A 21 -20.09 14.65 -11.46
N LYS A 22 -21.07 15.55 -11.37
CA LYS A 22 -22.48 15.19 -11.27
C LYS A 22 -22.88 14.33 -12.48
N GLY A 23 -23.51 13.19 -12.22
CA GLY A 23 -23.96 12.26 -13.27
C GLY A 23 -22.88 11.32 -13.82
N LEU A 24 -21.64 11.33 -13.29
CA LEU A 24 -20.62 10.36 -13.66
C LEU A 24 -21.10 8.93 -13.34
N ALA A 25 -21.13 8.06 -14.36
CA ALA A 25 -21.46 6.66 -14.16
C ALA A 25 -20.43 5.97 -13.25
N GLN A 26 -20.88 5.23 -12.23
CA GLN A 26 -19.99 4.58 -11.23
C GLN A 26 -18.86 3.75 -11.87
N ARG A 27 -19.14 3.07 -12.99
CA ARG A 27 -18.13 2.26 -13.71
C ARG A 27 -16.93 3.07 -14.22
N ARG A 28 -17.08 4.39 -14.37
CA ARG A 28 -16.04 5.33 -14.81
C ARG A 28 -15.36 6.08 -13.66
N GLU A 29 -15.73 5.81 -12.39
CA GLU A 29 -15.09 6.47 -11.23
C GLU A 29 -13.58 6.20 -11.19
N LEU A 30 -13.13 4.98 -11.52
CA LEU A 30 -11.69 4.67 -11.60
C LEU A 30 -11.00 5.43 -12.73
N GLU A 31 -11.62 5.44 -13.92
CA GLU A 31 -11.12 6.18 -15.08
C GLU A 31 -10.92 7.66 -14.72
N TYR A 32 -11.93 8.29 -14.12
CA TYR A 32 -11.86 9.67 -13.66
C TYR A 32 -10.79 9.87 -12.58
N ALA A 33 -10.83 9.10 -11.49
CA ALA A 33 -9.91 9.26 -10.36
C ALA A 33 -8.45 9.10 -10.78
N SER A 34 -8.16 8.16 -11.68
CA SER A 34 -6.81 7.93 -12.21
C SER A 34 -6.23 9.08 -13.04
N ARG A 35 -7.06 10.06 -13.45
CA ARG A 35 -6.59 11.30 -14.09
C ARG A 35 -6.31 12.43 -13.10
N GLN A 36 -6.67 12.24 -11.83
CA GLN A 36 -6.52 13.26 -10.78
C GLN A 36 -5.33 12.98 -9.85
N VAL A 37 -4.82 11.76 -9.83
CA VAL A 37 -3.71 11.29 -8.98
C VAL A 37 -2.74 10.41 -9.77
N GLU A 38 -1.59 10.09 -9.19
CA GLU A 38 -0.51 9.32 -9.87
C GLU A 38 -0.54 7.82 -9.54
N SER A 39 -1.29 7.46 -8.49
CA SER A 39 -1.43 6.09 -8.00
C SER A 39 -2.69 5.93 -7.16
N ILE A 40 -3.21 4.70 -7.08
CA ILE A 40 -4.32 4.33 -6.20
C ILE A 40 -3.95 3.05 -5.46
N GLU A 41 -4.21 2.99 -4.16
CA GLU A 41 -4.16 1.76 -3.36
C GLU A 41 -5.49 1.00 -3.53
N ILE A 42 -5.43 -0.21 -4.12
CA ILE A 42 -6.61 -1.05 -4.31
C ILE A 42 -7.01 -1.68 -2.97
N ASN A 43 -8.14 -1.23 -2.44
CA ASN A 43 -8.73 -1.74 -1.20
C ASN A 43 -9.71 -2.90 -1.39
N GLY A 44 -10.30 -3.07 -2.58
CA GLY A 44 -11.29 -4.12 -2.84
C GLY A 44 -10.75 -5.53 -2.55
N SER A 45 -9.47 -5.79 -2.84
CA SER A 45 -8.78 -7.05 -2.55
C SER A 45 -8.64 -7.37 -1.07
N HIS A 46 -8.78 -6.37 -0.19
CA HIS A 46 -8.80 -6.59 1.25
C HIS A 46 -10.05 -7.36 1.69
N TYR A 47 -11.19 -7.10 1.06
CA TYR A 47 -12.48 -7.64 1.48
C TYR A 47 -12.86 -8.92 0.74
N SER A 48 -12.42 -9.09 -0.50
CA SER A 48 -12.71 -10.28 -1.29
C SER A 48 -11.63 -10.56 -2.33
N LEU A 49 -11.50 -11.83 -2.71
CA LEU A 49 -10.73 -12.21 -3.89
C LEU A 49 -11.37 -11.58 -5.13
N GLN A 50 -10.54 -10.98 -5.96
CA GLN A 50 -10.99 -10.30 -7.17
C GLN A 50 -10.89 -11.26 -8.36
N SER A 51 -11.88 -11.19 -9.24
CA SER A 51 -11.84 -12.00 -10.47
C SER A 51 -10.76 -11.47 -11.43
N ILE A 52 -10.26 -12.34 -12.30
CA ILE A 52 -9.37 -11.93 -13.40
C ILE A 52 -10.00 -10.83 -14.28
N LYS A 53 -11.33 -10.85 -14.47
CA LYS A 53 -12.06 -9.80 -15.18
C LYS A 53 -11.94 -8.44 -14.48
N SER A 54 -12.04 -8.42 -13.15
CA SER A 54 -11.87 -7.19 -12.35
C SER A 54 -10.46 -6.62 -12.49
N TRP A 55 -9.42 -7.46 -12.34
CA TRP A 55 -8.02 -7.02 -12.46
C TRP A 55 -7.72 -6.42 -13.84
N ARG A 56 -8.18 -7.07 -14.92
CA ARG A 56 -8.01 -6.57 -16.29
C ARG A 56 -8.78 -5.26 -16.51
N ALA A 57 -10.03 -5.18 -16.04
CA ALA A 57 -10.82 -3.96 -16.14
C ALA A 57 -10.14 -2.78 -15.41
N TRP A 58 -9.51 -3.01 -14.25
CA TRP A 58 -8.77 -1.97 -13.56
C TRP A 58 -7.48 -1.57 -14.27
N HIS A 59 -6.73 -2.52 -14.83
CA HIS A 59 -5.57 -2.24 -15.67
C HIS A 59 -5.93 -1.35 -16.87
N ASP A 60 -7.04 -1.67 -17.54
CA ASP A 60 -7.44 -1.03 -18.80
C ASP A 60 -8.08 0.36 -18.58
N ALA A 61 -8.60 0.64 -17.39
CA ALA A 61 -9.29 1.91 -17.08
C ALA A 61 -8.35 3.10 -16.81
N VAL A 62 -7.07 2.86 -16.55
CA VAL A 62 -6.11 3.88 -16.08
C VAL A 62 -5.02 4.17 -17.12
N PRO A 63 -4.31 5.32 -17.06
CA PRO A 63 -3.20 5.63 -17.97
C PRO A 63 -2.13 4.54 -17.99
N ASP A 64 -1.31 4.48 -19.04
CA ASP A 64 -0.28 3.43 -19.19
C ASP A 64 0.80 3.52 -18.10
N ASP A 65 1.22 4.73 -17.75
CA ASP A 65 2.23 5.03 -16.73
C ASP A 65 1.71 4.99 -15.27
N PHE A 66 0.42 4.67 -15.10
CA PHE A 66 -0.24 4.59 -13.80
C PHE A 66 0.17 3.33 -13.04
N VAL A 67 0.32 3.44 -11.73
CA VAL A 67 0.70 2.30 -10.87
C VAL A 67 -0.31 2.16 -9.74
N PHE A 68 -0.74 0.93 -9.47
CA PHE A 68 -1.55 0.58 -8.31
C PHE A 68 -0.67 0.05 -7.17
N ALA A 69 -0.96 0.44 -5.93
CA ALA A 69 -0.64 -0.42 -4.80
C ALA A 69 -1.79 -1.40 -4.57
N VAL A 70 -1.51 -2.58 -4.00
CA VAL A 70 -2.54 -3.60 -3.76
C VAL A 70 -2.58 -3.97 -2.28
N LYS A 71 -3.71 -3.73 -1.64
CA LYS A 71 -3.91 -4.15 -0.24
C LYS A 71 -4.21 -5.64 -0.17
N GLY A 72 -3.43 -6.35 0.64
CA GLY A 72 -3.57 -7.78 0.85
C GLY A 72 -4.91 -8.14 1.51
N PRO A 73 -5.41 -9.38 1.28
CA PRO A 73 -6.65 -9.86 1.88
C PRO A 73 -6.68 -9.77 3.41
N ARG A 74 -7.76 -9.23 3.96
CA ARG A 74 -8.06 -9.26 5.40
C ARG A 74 -8.04 -10.67 5.97
N TYR A 75 -8.46 -11.64 5.16
CA TYR A 75 -8.45 -13.06 5.51
C TYR A 75 -7.05 -13.51 5.97
N LEU A 76 -6.00 -13.03 5.32
CA LEU A 76 -4.62 -13.36 5.66
C LEU A 76 -4.12 -12.59 6.90
N THR A 77 -4.28 -11.27 6.94
CA THR A 77 -3.66 -10.44 8.00
C THR A 77 -4.48 -10.36 9.29
N HIS A 78 -5.80 -10.53 9.24
CA HIS A 78 -6.68 -10.36 10.40
C HIS A 78 -7.28 -11.67 10.92
N LEU A 79 -7.68 -12.58 10.01
CA LEU A 79 -8.37 -13.82 10.37
C LEU A 79 -7.34 -14.94 10.61
N LEU A 80 -6.61 -15.37 9.57
CA LEU A 80 -5.57 -16.39 9.70
C LEU A 80 -4.35 -15.88 10.45
N ARG A 81 -4.04 -14.58 10.31
CA ARG A 81 -2.88 -13.91 10.92
C ARG A 81 -1.56 -14.64 10.63
N PHE A 82 -1.50 -15.34 9.49
CA PHE A 82 -0.42 -16.23 9.08
C PHE A 82 0.00 -17.27 10.15
N ARG A 83 -0.94 -17.75 10.97
CA ARG A 83 -0.66 -18.64 12.10
C ARG A 83 -0.59 -20.12 11.75
N ASP A 84 -1.25 -20.55 10.69
CA ASP A 84 -1.45 -21.96 10.36
C ASP A 84 -1.15 -22.28 8.89
N GLU A 85 -1.11 -23.57 8.57
CA GLU A 85 -0.84 -24.11 7.23
C GLU A 85 -1.83 -23.59 6.18
N LYS A 86 -3.01 -23.09 6.58
CA LYS A 86 -4.02 -22.53 5.69
C LYS A 86 -3.60 -21.19 5.09
N ALA A 87 -2.63 -20.49 5.69
CA ALA A 87 -2.14 -19.22 5.17
C ALA A 87 -1.47 -19.36 3.80
N VAL A 88 -0.78 -20.48 3.54
CA VAL A 88 -0.09 -20.71 2.26
C VAL A 88 -1.09 -20.91 1.11
N PRO A 89 -2.09 -21.82 1.18
CA PRO A 89 -3.14 -21.91 0.17
C PRO A 89 -3.94 -20.61 0.01
N ALA A 90 -4.21 -19.89 1.10
CA ALA A 90 -4.92 -18.61 1.02
C ALA A 90 -4.11 -17.52 0.30
N LEU A 91 -2.80 -17.47 0.50
CA LEU A 91 -1.89 -16.57 -0.22
C LEU A 91 -1.76 -16.98 -1.69
N ALA A 92 -1.63 -18.28 -1.96
CA ALA A 92 -1.66 -18.84 -3.30
C ALA A 92 -2.95 -18.47 -4.06
N ASN A 93 -4.10 -18.59 -3.40
CA ASN A 93 -5.40 -18.17 -3.94
C ASN A 93 -5.43 -16.68 -4.29
N PHE A 94 -4.84 -15.82 -3.45
CA PHE A 94 -4.77 -14.39 -3.75
C PHE A 94 -3.97 -14.11 -5.04
N PHE A 95 -2.79 -14.71 -5.20
CA PHE A 95 -2.01 -14.53 -6.42
C PHE A 95 -2.67 -15.17 -7.64
N ALA A 96 -3.23 -16.38 -7.48
CA ALA A 96 -3.97 -17.09 -8.53
C ALA A 96 -5.25 -16.36 -8.96
N SER A 97 -5.83 -15.51 -8.12
CA SER A 97 -7.00 -14.70 -8.48
C SER A 97 -6.73 -13.73 -9.66
N GLY A 98 -5.45 -13.45 -9.94
CA GLY A 98 -5.03 -12.75 -11.14
C GLY A 98 -4.44 -11.37 -10.93
N VAL A 99 -3.93 -11.06 -9.73
CA VAL A 99 -3.29 -9.76 -9.44
C VAL A 99 -2.15 -9.44 -10.41
N LEU A 100 -1.45 -10.45 -10.94
CA LEU A 100 -0.38 -10.28 -11.95
C LEU A 100 -0.90 -9.76 -13.31
N ALA A 101 -2.21 -9.76 -13.53
CA ALA A 101 -2.83 -9.15 -14.71
C ALA A 101 -2.74 -7.62 -14.72
N LEU A 102 -2.35 -6.99 -13.61
CA LEU A 102 -1.99 -5.57 -13.56
C LEU A 102 -0.67 -5.24 -14.27
N ARG A 103 0.15 -6.24 -14.66
CA ARG A 103 1.35 -6.06 -15.50
C ARG A 103 2.24 -4.91 -15.01
N HIS A 104 2.74 -4.03 -15.89
CA HIS A 104 3.59 -2.86 -15.56
C HIS A 104 2.94 -1.89 -14.57
N LYS A 105 1.61 -1.92 -14.41
CA LYS A 105 0.85 -1.12 -13.44
C LYS A 105 0.76 -1.75 -12.05
N LEU A 106 1.28 -2.97 -11.86
CA LEU A 106 1.41 -3.59 -10.54
C LEU A 106 2.57 -2.95 -9.76
N GLY A 107 2.24 -2.18 -8.73
CA GLY A 107 3.16 -1.61 -7.77
C GLY A 107 3.29 -2.44 -6.48
N PRO A 108 3.57 -1.78 -5.35
CA PRO A 108 3.80 -2.48 -4.08
C PRO A 108 2.52 -3.09 -3.48
N PHE A 109 2.69 -4.17 -2.73
CA PHE A 109 1.64 -4.76 -1.91
C PHE A 109 1.66 -4.18 -0.49
N LEU A 110 0.49 -3.87 0.06
CA LEU A 110 0.31 -3.46 1.44
C LEU A 110 -0.23 -4.62 2.29
N TRP A 111 0.46 -4.95 3.37
CA TRP A 111 0.03 -5.92 4.38
C TRP A 111 -0.23 -5.21 5.71
N GLN A 112 -1.49 -4.87 5.96
CA GLN A 112 -1.92 -4.19 7.19
C GLN A 112 -2.45 -5.19 8.22
N PHE A 113 -1.89 -5.15 9.44
CA PHE A 113 -2.26 -5.99 10.58
C PHE A 113 -3.12 -5.24 11.60
N PRO A 114 -4.12 -5.90 12.23
CA PRO A 114 -5.03 -5.23 13.15
C PRO A 114 -4.36 -4.82 14.47
N PRO A 115 -4.95 -3.87 15.22
CA PRO A 115 -4.40 -3.40 16.49
C PRO A 115 -4.34 -4.46 17.58
N ASN A 116 -5.01 -5.61 17.45
CA ASN A 116 -4.92 -6.72 18.40
C ASN A 116 -3.96 -7.84 17.93
N TYR A 117 -3.11 -7.56 16.95
CA TYR A 117 -2.03 -8.44 16.54
C TYR A 117 -0.73 -7.95 17.18
N ARG A 118 -0.16 -8.77 18.08
CA ARG A 118 1.07 -8.45 18.81
C ARG A 118 2.28 -9.00 18.05
N PHE A 119 3.40 -8.27 18.12
CA PHE A 119 4.66 -8.74 17.59
C PHE A 119 5.11 -10.05 18.25
N ASP A 120 5.46 -11.01 17.40
CA ASP A 120 6.10 -12.28 17.71
C ASP A 120 7.12 -12.46 16.59
N ALA A 121 8.41 -12.45 16.95
CA ALA A 121 9.47 -12.34 15.97
C ALA A 121 9.53 -13.54 15.02
N GLU A 122 9.32 -14.76 15.53
CA GLU A 122 9.37 -15.98 14.72
C GLU A 122 8.19 -16.03 13.75
N ARG A 123 6.98 -15.74 14.24
CA ARG A 123 5.78 -15.73 13.38
C ARG A 123 5.86 -14.66 12.31
N PHE A 124 6.37 -13.48 12.64
CA PHE A 124 6.45 -12.38 11.69
C PHE A 124 7.52 -12.62 10.63
N ASP A 125 8.68 -13.18 11.00
CA ASP A 125 9.74 -13.56 10.07
C ASP A 125 9.27 -14.66 9.11
N ARG A 126 8.51 -15.64 9.62
CA ARG A 126 7.84 -16.67 8.80
C ARG A 126 6.86 -16.05 7.81
N PHE A 127 6.02 -15.11 8.24
CA PHE A 127 5.11 -14.38 7.35
C PHE A 127 5.87 -13.68 6.22
N LEU A 128 6.93 -12.93 6.54
CA LEU A 128 7.72 -12.21 5.55
C LEU A 128 8.38 -13.16 4.54
N SER A 129 8.86 -14.31 5.02
CA SER A 129 9.48 -15.34 4.18
C SER A 129 8.52 -16.00 3.19
N LEU A 130 7.21 -15.93 3.42
CA LEU A 130 6.18 -16.45 2.50
C LEU A 130 5.86 -15.49 1.36
N LEU A 131 6.27 -14.23 1.45
CA LEU A 131 5.94 -13.23 0.44
C LEU A 131 6.84 -13.41 -0.80
N PRO A 132 6.26 -13.48 -2.01
CA PRO A 132 7.05 -13.70 -3.22
C PRO A 132 7.86 -12.45 -3.59
N SER A 133 9.18 -12.59 -3.75
CA SER A 133 10.10 -11.49 -4.09
C SER A 133 9.96 -10.95 -5.51
N ASP A 134 9.36 -11.71 -6.41
CA ASP A 134 9.24 -11.39 -7.82
C ASP A 134 8.03 -12.09 -8.47
N THR A 135 7.73 -11.74 -9.71
CA THR A 135 6.62 -12.33 -10.46
C THR A 135 6.81 -13.82 -10.75
N GLY A 136 8.05 -14.32 -10.80
CA GLY A 136 8.35 -15.75 -10.91
C GLY A 136 7.89 -16.52 -9.68
N ALA A 137 8.37 -16.10 -8.51
CA ALA A 137 7.97 -16.64 -7.21
C ALA A 137 6.46 -16.52 -6.99
N ALA A 138 5.84 -15.40 -7.36
CA ALA A 138 4.40 -15.21 -7.24
C ALA A 138 3.61 -16.18 -8.14
N ARG A 139 4.07 -16.46 -9.35
CA ARG A 139 3.46 -17.48 -10.22
C ARG A 139 3.61 -18.87 -9.64
N ALA A 140 4.80 -19.21 -9.14
CA ALA A 140 5.05 -20.50 -8.50
C ALA A 140 4.13 -20.72 -7.29
N LEU A 141 3.97 -19.68 -6.47
CA LEU A 141 3.03 -19.67 -5.35
C LEU A 141 1.57 -19.78 -5.82
N ALA A 142 1.16 -19.01 -6.84
CA ALA A 142 -0.19 -19.08 -7.39
C ALA A 142 -0.56 -20.49 -7.88
N ARG A 143 0.39 -21.25 -8.42
CA ARG A 143 0.15 -22.65 -8.86
C ARG A 143 -0.24 -23.58 -7.71
N GLN A 144 0.03 -23.21 -6.46
CA GLN A 144 -0.36 -23.95 -5.26
C GLN A 144 -1.77 -23.59 -4.75
N HIS A 145 -2.56 -22.83 -5.52
CA HIS A 145 -3.93 -22.47 -5.17
C HIS A 145 -4.81 -23.72 -4.94
N ASP A 146 -5.85 -23.56 -4.12
CA ASP A 146 -6.85 -24.60 -3.89
C ASP A 146 -8.10 -24.37 -4.76
N GLY A 147 -9.10 -25.25 -4.61
CA GLY A 147 -10.33 -25.21 -5.38
C GLY A 147 -11.23 -23.97 -5.19
N ARG A 148 -10.85 -22.99 -4.36
CA ARG A 148 -11.59 -21.72 -4.19
C ARG A 148 -11.44 -20.78 -5.38
N VAL A 149 -10.32 -20.83 -6.11
CA VAL A 149 -10.12 -20.02 -7.31
C VAL A 149 -10.52 -20.83 -8.55
N LYS A 150 -11.75 -20.65 -9.01
CA LYS A 150 -12.30 -21.41 -10.16
C LYS A 150 -11.68 -21.06 -11.51
N SER A 151 -11.15 -19.84 -11.64
CA SER A 151 -10.55 -19.35 -12.87
C SER A 151 -9.20 -18.72 -12.54
N PRO A 152 -8.18 -19.55 -12.25
CA PRO A 152 -6.87 -19.05 -11.85
C PRO A 152 -6.14 -18.41 -13.03
N TRP A 153 -5.27 -17.47 -12.73
CA TRP A 153 -4.45 -16.76 -13.71
C TRP A 153 -2.98 -16.79 -13.30
N PHE A 154 -2.13 -17.26 -14.21
CA PHE A 154 -0.69 -17.44 -13.96
C PHE A 154 0.21 -16.64 -14.90
N ALA A 155 -0.35 -15.96 -15.90
CA ALA A 155 0.48 -15.21 -16.83
C ALA A 155 1.02 -13.93 -16.17
N ALA A 156 2.33 -13.74 -16.27
CA ALA A 156 3.01 -12.51 -15.87
C ALA A 156 3.76 -11.95 -17.10
N HIS A 157 3.82 -10.63 -17.22
CA HIS A 157 4.60 -9.97 -18.27
C HIS A 157 6.01 -9.70 -17.76
N GLY A 158 6.91 -10.65 -18.03
CA GLY A 158 8.30 -10.62 -17.60
C GLY A 158 8.51 -10.94 -16.12
N ASP A 159 9.77 -11.21 -15.79
CA ASP A 159 10.23 -11.36 -14.41
C ASP A 159 10.60 -9.99 -13.86
N ARG A 160 10.00 -9.62 -12.73
CA ARG A 160 10.23 -8.33 -12.08
C ARG A 160 10.15 -8.47 -10.56
N PRO A 161 10.85 -7.61 -9.82
CA PRO A 161 10.69 -7.55 -8.37
C PRO A 161 9.26 -7.20 -7.97
N LEU A 162 8.78 -7.84 -6.90
CA LEU A 162 7.59 -7.45 -6.17
C LEU A 162 8.02 -6.81 -4.85
N ARG A 163 7.35 -5.71 -4.51
CA ARG A 163 7.66 -4.92 -3.31
C ARG A 163 6.55 -5.07 -2.30
N HIS A 164 6.92 -5.23 -1.03
CA HIS A 164 5.98 -5.44 0.06
C HIS A 164 6.16 -4.37 1.13
N ALA A 165 5.06 -3.79 1.57
CA ALA A 165 4.99 -2.83 2.66
C ALA A 165 4.13 -3.41 3.79
N VAL A 166 4.54 -3.18 5.03
CA VAL A 166 3.90 -3.70 6.24
C VAL A 166 3.42 -2.56 7.12
N GLU A 167 2.13 -2.57 7.45
CA GLU A 167 1.53 -1.64 8.40
C GLU A 167 1.10 -2.38 9.67
N VAL A 168 1.61 -1.93 10.81
CA VAL A 168 1.30 -2.48 12.14
C VAL A 168 0.57 -1.45 12.97
N ARG A 169 -0.28 -1.91 13.89
CA ARG A 169 -1.16 -1.04 14.70
C ARG A 169 -1.08 -1.35 16.20
N HIS A 170 -0.09 -2.13 16.63
CA HIS A 170 0.10 -2.53 18.02
C HIS A 170 1.51 -2.13 18.50
N GLU A 171 1.60 -1.51 19.67
CA GLU A 171 2.84 -0.97 20.25
C GLU A 171 3.97 -1.98 20.43
N SER A 172 3.67 -3.28 20.59
CA SER A 172 4.71 -4.31 20.76
C SER A 172 5.61 -4.49 19.53
N PHE A 173 5.29 -3.88 18.39
CA PHE A 173 6.19 -3.77 17.24
C PHE A 173 7.25 -2.68 17.39
N CYS A 174 7.12 -1.76 18.35
CA CYS A 174 8.07 -0.68 18.64
C CYS A 174 9.35 -1.21 19.30
N THR A 175 10.08 -2.04 18.55
CA THR A 175 11.37 -2.64 18.96
C THR A 175 12.41 -2.35 17.89
N ASP A 176 13.69 -2.39 18.26
CA ASP A 176 14.81 -2.29 17.31
C ASP A 176 14.87 -3.50 16.34
N ALA A 177 14.44 -4.67 16.81
CA ALA A 177 14.41 -5.92 16.06
C ALA A 177 13.46 -5.87 14.86
N PHE A 178 12.34 -5.15 14.96
CA PHE A 178 11.31 -5.13 13.91
C PHE A 178 11.78 -4.44 12.62
N PRO A 179 12.30 -3.19 12.61
CA PRO A 179 12.88 -2.60 11.42
C PRO A 179 14.08 -3.39 10.87
N ALA A 180 14.89 -4.02 11.74
CA ALA A 180 15.99 -4.87 11.30
C ALA A 180 15.48 -6.10 10.53
N MET A 181 14.40 -6.74 11.01
CA MET A 181 13.74 -7.84 10.31
C MET A 181 13.19 -7.41 8.95
N LEU A 182 12.50 -6.27 8.87
CA LEU A 182 11.98 -5.74 7.61
C LEU A 182 13.10 -5.50 6.58
N ARG A 183 14.27 -5.00 7.00
CA ARG A 183 15.46 -4.82 6.14
C ARG A 183 15.97 -6.13 5.56
N ARG A 184 16.05 -7.20 6.36
CA ARG A 184 16.49 -8.53 5.88
C ARG A 184 15.59 -9.06 4.76
N HIS A 185 14.28 -8.82 4.88
CA HIS A 185 13.26 -9.24 3.92
C HIS A 185 12.99 -8.21 2.82
N ARG A 186 13.72 -7.09 2.78
CA ARG A 186 13.50 -5.96 1.86
C ARG A 186 12.06 -5.42 1.88
N ALA A 187 11.36 -5.56 3.00
CA ALA A 187 10.00 -5.05 3.17
C ALA A 187 10.02 -3.61 3.71
N ALA A 188 9.16 -2.75 3.19
CA ALA A 188 9.01 -1.39 3.69
C ALA A 188 8.16 -1.35 4.95
N LEU A 189 8.62 -0.65 5.98
CA LEU A 189 7.78 -0.17 7.05
C LEU A 189 6.84 0.89 6.48
N VAL A 190 5.54 0.74 6.73
CA VAL A 190 4.58 1.79 6.37
C VAL A 190 4.68 2.92 7.38
N VAL A 191 4.96 4.12 6.90
CA VAL A 191 4.83 5.36 7.68
C VAL A 191 3.33 5.67 7.79
N SER A 192 2.71 5.20 8.88
CA SER A 192 1.27 5.29 9.10
C SER A 192 0.95 6.47 10.03
N HIS A 193 0.47 7.58 9.46
CA HIS A 193 0.07 8.75 10.25
C HIS A 193 -1.43 8.72 10.52
N ALA A 194 -1.81 8.66 11.79
CA ALA A 194 -3.19 8.64 12.26
C ALA A 194 -3.30 9.39 13.61
N ILE A 195 -4.50 9.84 13.95
CA ILE A 195 -4.81 10.34 15.31
C ILE A 195 -5.06 9.19 16.28
N ALA A 196 -5.44 8.02 15.77
CA ALA A 196 -5.50 6.84 16.60
C ALA A 196 -4.12 6.58 17.23
N ASP A 197 -4.13 6.05 18.44
CA ASP A 197 -2.92 5.69 19.19
C ASP A 197 -2.27 4.42 18.59
N TRP A 198 -1.79 4.57 17.35
CA TRP A 198 -1.06 3.55 16.61
C TRP A 198 0.43 3.84 16.70
N PRO A 199 1.28 2.80 16.72
CA PRO A 199 2.71 2.98 16.64
C PRO A 199 3.09 3.79 15.41
N TYR A 200 3.99 4.77 15.60
CA TYR A 200 4.50 5.63 14.53
C TYR A 200 6.01 5.52 14.46
N ALA A 201 6.52 5.25 13.27
CA ALA A 201 7.94 5.21 13.00
C ALA A 201 8.22 5.51 11.52
N GLU A 202 9.41 6.02 11.27
CA GLU A 202 9.91 6.53 9.98
C GLU A 202 11.21 5.80 9.57
N ASP A 203 11.48 4.63 10.17
CA ASP A 203 12.60 3.78 9.77
C ASP A 203 12.53 3.43 8.29
N VAL A 204 13.61 3.73 7.59
CA VAL A 204 13.79 3.28 6.22
C VAL A 204 14.26 1.83 6.24
N THR A 205 13.42 0.92 5.74
CA THR A 205 13.66 -0.53 5.78
C THR A 205 13.72 -1.19 4.39
N SER A 206 13.50 -0.44 3.32
CA SER A 206 13.54 -0.95 1.94
C SER A 206 14.08 0.11 0.96
N ASP A 207 14.12 -0.23 -0.32
CA ASP A 207 14.51 0.65 -1.43
C ASP A 207 13.40 1.65 -1.85
N PHE A 208 12.24 1.55 -1.22
CA PHE A 208 11.10 2.44 -1.39
C PHE A 208 10.47 2.82 -0.05
N ILE A 209 9.72 3.92 -0.04
CA ILE A 209 8.92 4.37 1.09
C ILE A 209 7.44 4.19 0.78
N TYR A 210 6.68 3.75 1.79
CA TYR A 210 5.23 3.64 1.72
C TYR A 210 4.61 4.45 2.86
N ILE A 211 3.78 5.43 2.53
CA ILE A 211 3.15 6.36 3.48
C ILE A 211 1.64 6.18 3.39
N ARG A 212 0.98 6.08 4.54
CA ARG A 212 -0.48 6.14 4.63
C ARG A 212 -0.91 7.25 5.59
N LEU A 213 -1.76 8.13 5.09
CA LEU A 213 -2.22 9.33 5.78
C LEU A 213 -3.71 9.19 6.13
N HIS A 214 -4.01 8.78 7.37
CA HIS A 214 -5.35 8.39 7.85
C HIS A 214 -6.21 9.53 8.39
N GLY A 215 -5.87 10.78 8.09
CA GLY A 215 -6.56 11.98 8.60
C GLY A 215 -5.91 12.60 9.84
N ALA A 216 -6.20 13.88 10.04
CA ALA A 216 -5.55 14.75 11.03
C ALA A 216 -6.52 15.39 12.04
N GLN A 217 -7.85 15.15 11.93
CA GLN A 217 -8.84 15.62 12.91
C GLN A 217 -9.68 14.50 13.55
N ALA A 218 -9.97 13.42 12.81
CA ALA A 218 -10.48 12.16 13.36
C ALA A 218 -10.02 10.99 12.47
N LEU A 219 -10.14 9.75 12.95
CA LEU A 219 -9.70 8.60 12.18
C LEU A 219 -10.48 8.51 10.86
N TYR A 220 -9.76 8.46 9.74
CA TYR A 220 -10.26 8.48 8.36
C TYR A 220 -11.04 9.76 7.98
N SER A 221 -10.87 10.88 8.70
CA SER A 221 -11.52 12.15 8.38
C SER A 221 -10.71 13.40 8.76
N GLY A 222 -11.15 14.54 8.22
CA GLY A 222 -10.48 15.83 8.34
C GLY A 222 -9.45 16.07 7.24
N ALA A 223 -9.49 17.27 6.67
CA ALA A 223 -8.48 17.73 5.71
C ALA A 223 -7.15 17.99 6.43
N TYR A 224 -6.05 17.72 5.76
CA TYR A 224 -4.75 18.12 6.27
C TYR A 224 -4.57 19.64 6.14
N ALA A 225 -4.12 20.28 7.24
CA ALA A 225 -3.75 21.69 7.22
C ALA A 225 -2.52 21.91 6.32
N ASP A 226 -2.38 23.11 5.73
CA ASP A 226 -1.27 23.43 4.82
C ASP A 226 0.10 23.15 5.43
N LYS A 227 0.33 23.58 6.67
CA LYS A 227 1.59 23.31 7.40
C LYS A 227 1.90 21.83 7.53
N ALA A 228 0.87 20.98 7.69
CA ALA A 228 1.04 19.54 7.76
C ALA A 228 1.43 18.96 6.39
N LEU A 229 0.80 19.43 5.31
CA LEU A 229 1.17 19.04 3.94
C LEU A 229 2.57 19.53 3.55
N ASP A 230 2.98 20.72 3.98
CA ASP A 230 4.34 21.24 3.76
C ASP A 230 5.38 20.35 4.45
N ARG A 231 5.10 19.93 5.69
CA ARG A 231 5.94 18.98 6.42
C ARG A 231 6.02 17.63 5.70
N TRP A 232 4.92 17.11 5.17
CA TRP A 232 4.94 15.89 4.37
C TRP A 232 5.71 16.06 3.06
N ALA A 233 5.57 17.18 2.37
CA ALA A 233 6.33 17.47 1.17
C ALA A 233 7.85 17.49 1.43
N GLN A 234 8.29 18.09 2.55
CA GLN A 234 9.70 18.06 2.96
C GLN A 234 10.20 16.63 3.20
N ARG A 235 9.41 15.81 3.90
CA ARG A 235 9.75 14.40 4.17
C ARG A 235 9.85 13.57 2.90
N VAL A 236 8.85 13.69 2.03
CA VAL A 236 8.82 13.02 0.72
C VAL A 236 10.06 13.39 -0.09
N ARG A 237 10.43 14.67 -0.15
CA ARG A 237 11.66 15.12 -0.84
C ARG A 237 12.94 14.54 -0.21
N ALA A 238 13.02 14.51 1.12
CA ALA A 238 14.19 13.96 1.81
C ALA A 238 14.40 12.47 1.47
N TRP A 239 13.34 11.67 1.58
CA TRP A 239 13.38 10.24 1.24
C TRP A 239 13.66 9.99 -0.24
N ALA A 240 12.99 10.74 -1.12
CA ALA A 240 13.20 10.73 -2.56
C ALA A 240 14.67 10.97 -2.94
N ALA A 241 15.29 12.00 -2.37
CA ALA A 241 16.70 12.34 -2.55
C ALA A 241 17.67 11.34 -1.89
N GLY A 242 17.14 10.35 -1.17
CA GLY A 242 17.85 9.27 -0.54
C GLY A 242 18.27 9.51 0.91
N GLY A 243 17.95 10.67 1.46
CA GLY A 243 18.14 10.96 2.88
C GLY A 243 16.99 10.44 3.76
N GLU A 244 17.04 10.87 5.01
CA GLU A 244 15.97 10.72 6.01
C GLU A 244 15.61 12.14 6.51
N PRO A 245 14.36 12.41 6.90
CA PRO A 245 14.00 13.65 7.58
C PRO A 245 14.85 13.86 8.83
N ALA A 246 15.25 15.10 9.12
CA ALA A 246 16.08 15.40 10.29
C ALA A 246 15.37 15.09 11.62
N ASP A 247 14.04 15.21 11.65
CA ASP A 247 13.16 14.89 12.78
C ASP A 247 12.53 13.49 12.66
N ALA A 248 13.12 12.59 11.87
CA ALA A 248 12.59 11.23 11.67
C ALA A 248 12.52 10.46 13.00
N ARG A 249 11.33 9.96 13.33
CA ARG A 249 11.15 9.10 14.52
C ARG A 249 11.52 7.66 14.17
N ARG A 250 12.60 7.13 14.76
CA ARG A 250 13.08 5.78 14.48
C ARG A 250 12.97 4.88 15.71
N LEU A 251 12.62 3.63 15.46
CA LEU A 251 12.70 2.51 16.40
C LEU A 251 14.11 1.90 16.39
N GLY A 252 14.72 1.79 15.20
CA GLY A 252 16.05 1.23 15.02
C GLY A 252 17.17 2.27 15.14
N LYS A 253 18.35 1.81 15.56
CA LYS A 253 19.56 2.66 15.64
C LYS A 253 20.33 2.75 14.31
N ALA A 254 20.15 1.77 13.42
CA ALA A 254 20.88 1.69 12.16
C ALA A 254 20.38 2.76 11.18
N ALA A 255 21.29 3.61 10.71
CA ALA A 255 21.03 4.55 9.64
C ALA A 255 20.83 3.80 8.31
N ALA A 256 19.94 4.31 7.44
CA ALA A 256 19.79 3.74 6.13
C ALA A 256 20.86 4.28 5.15
N PRO A 257 21.28 3.48 4.15
CA PRO A 257 22.16 3.96 3.09
C PRO A 257 21.57 5.18 2.37
N ARG A 258 22.39 6.14 1.96
CA ARG A 258 21.91 7.33 1.24
C ARG A 258 21.68 7.03 -0.25
N VAL A 259 20.56 6.40 -0.56
CA VAL A 259 20.19 5.95 -1.91
C VAL A 259 18.82 6.50 -2.27
N ARG A 260 18.65 7.04 -3.50
CA ARG A 260 17.36 7.55 -3.97
C ARG A 260 16.28 6.47 -3.90
N ARG A 261 15.06 6.85 -3.52
CA ARG A 261 13.95 5.91 -3.30
C ARG A 261 12.72 6.31 -4.08
N ASP A 262 11.96 5.31 -4.50
CA ASP A 262 10.57 5.55 -4.87
C ASP A 262 9.75 5.85 -3.62
N VAL A 263 8.78 6.75 -3.72
CA VAL A 263 7.90 7.12 -2.60
C VAL A 263 6.46 6.95 -3.04
N TYR A 264 5.71 6.11 -2.33
CA TYR A 264 4.28 5.91 -2.51
C TYR A 264 3.56 6.53 -1.31
N CYS A 265 2.66 7.48 -1.55
CA CYS A 265 1.91 8.16 -0.49
C CYS A 265 0.41 8.09 -0.77
N TYR A 266 -0.34 7.47 0.12
CA TYR A 266 -1.78 7.30 -0.01
C TYR A 266 -2.52 8.04 1.10
N PHE A 267 -3.44 8.90 0.70
CA PHE A 267 -4.44 9.46 1.60
C PHE A 267 -5.56 8.42 1.82
N ASP A 268 -5.91 8.18 3.08
CA ASP A 268 -6.95 7.22 3.51
C ASP A 268 -8.02 7.96 4.35
N ASN A 269 -8.04 9.29 4.34
CA ASN A 269 -9.03 10.15 5.01
C ASN A 269 -10.32 10.31 4.19
N ASP A 270 -10.86 9.18 3.74
CA ASP A 270 -11.88 9.12 2.68
C ASP A 270 -13.30 9.45 3.14
N GLN A 271 -13.61 9.41 4.45
CA GLN A 271 -14.99 9.52 4.96
C GLN A 271 -15.69 10.85 4.63
N LYS A 272 -14.93 11.91 4.33
CA LYS A 272 -15.47 13.24 3.98
C LYS A 272 -14.86 13.83 2.70
N VAL A 273 -14.49 12.97 1.74
CA VAL A 273 -13.93 13.36 0.43
C VAL A 273 -12.64 14.20 0.48
N HIS A 274 -11.94 14.27 1.63
CA HIS A 274 -10.73 15.08 1.74
C HIS A 274 -9.53 14.47 1.03
N ALA A 275 -9.41 13.14 1.03
CA ALA A 275 -8.28 12.43 0.46
C ALA A 275 -7.89 12.84 -0.97
N PRO A 276 -8.79 12.90 -1.98
CA PRO A 276 -8.42 13.33 -3.33
C PRO A 276 -7.91 14.77 -3.39
N PHE A 277 -8.49 15.69 -2.61
CA PHE A 277 -8.06 17.09 -2.59
C PHE A 277 -6.73 17.28 -1.84
N ASP A 278 -6.52 16.56 -0.74
CA ASP A 278 -5.24 16.58 -0.02
C ASP A 278 -4.12 15.95 -0.86
N ALA A 279 -4.43 14.90 -1.64
CA ALA A 279 -3.52 14.32 -2.62
C ALA A 279 -3.10 15.35 -3.68
N GLN A 280 -4.06 16.05 -4.28
CA GLN A 280 -3.78 17.14 -5.24
C GLN A 280 -2.91 18.24 -4.61
N ARG A 281 -3.28 18.73 -3.42
CA ARG A 281 -2.53 19.77 -2.70
C ARG A 281 -1.11 19.35 -2.34
N LEU A 282 -0.86 18.06 -2.06
CA LEU A 282 0.49 17.55 -1.82
C LEU A 282 1.30 17.42 -3.13
N ARG A 283 0.66 16.99 -4.23
CA ARG A 283 1.28 16.93 -5.57
C ARG A 283 1.75 18.30 -6.04
N GLU A 284 0.90 19.32 -5.91
CA GLU A 284 1.22 20.71 -6.23
C GLU A 284 2.46 21.18 -5.47
N ARG A 285 2.52 20.90 -4.15
CA ARG A 285 3.69 21.22 -3.32
C ARG A 285 4.95 20.54 -3.80
N LEU A 286 4.86 19.33 -4.34
CA LEU A 286 6.00 18.55 -4.82
C LEU A 286 6.45 18.93 -6.23
N GLY A 287 5.76 19.88 -6.89
CA GLY A 287 6.05 20.30 -8.26
C GLY A 287 5.56 19.31 -9.32
N ALA A 288 4.69 18.36 -8.93
CA ALA A 288 4.03 17.42 -9.83
C ALA A 288 2.67 17.99 -10.25
N ALA A 289 2.68 19.00 -11.12
CA ALA A 289 1.46 19.52 -11.75
C ALA A 289 1.01 18.57 -12.86
#